data_AF-A0A2S2PW97-F1
#
_entry.id   AF-A0A2S2PW97-F1
#
_cell.length_a   1.000
_cell.length_b   1.000
_cell.length_c   1.000
_cell.angle_alpha   90.00
_cell.angle_beta   90.00
_cell.angle_gamma   90.00
#
_symmetry.space_group_name_H-M   'P 1'
#
loop_
_entity.id
_entity.type
_entity.pdbx_description
1 polymer ?
#
loop_
_entity_poly.entity_id
_entity_poly.type
_entity_poly.pdbx_seq_one_letter_code
_entity_poly.pdbx_strand_id
1 'polypeptide(L)'
;RSQNRNVLIFLDNAACHPKIELSNTKILMLPPNTTSITQPMDQGVIYTFKSYYRKFLLQSLSCKMDNCSSAHQFAKSISVLDAVNWIALVCDHVKAGCVQNCFRKTGFL
;
A
#
# COMPACT_ATOMS: atom_id res chain seq x y z
N ARG A 1 -5.14 1.96 23.20
CA ARG A 1 -5.66 1.84 24.59
C ARG A 1 -5.45 3.10 25.41
N SER A 2 -4.26 3.71 25.43
CA SER A 2 -3.97 4.95 26.20
C SER A 2 -4.91 6.13 25.92
N GLN A 3 -5.49 6.22 24.71
CA GLN A 3 -6.40 7.29 24.30
C GLN A 3 -7.89 6.88 24.28
N ASN A 4 -8.24 5.68 24.76
CA ASN A 4 -9.60 5.11 24.76
C ASN A 4 -10.39 5.25 23.43
N ARG A 5 -9.71 5.18 22.28
CA ARG A 5 -10.35 5.28 20.96
C ARG A 5 -10.92 3.93 20.53
N ASN A 6 -12.14 3.95 20.00
CA ASN A 6 -12.73 2.82 19.30
C ASN A 6 -12.42 2.93 17.80
N VAL A 7 -11.88 1.87 17.23
CA VAL A 7 -11.43 1.82 15.82
C VAL A 7 -12.31 0.84 15.03
N LEU A 8 -12.63 1.20 13.80
CA LEU A 8 -13.32 0.33 12.84
C LEU A 8 -12.35 -0.01 11.71
N ILE A 9 -12.17 -1.29 11.42
CA ILE A 9 -11.33 -1.79 10.32
C ILE A 9 -12.25 -2.49 9.31
N PHE A 10 -12.10 -2.13 8.04
CA PHE A 10 -12.76 -2.80 6.92
C PHE A 10 -11.75 -3.70 6.20
N LEU A 11 -12.11 -4.97 5.99
CA LEU A 11 -11.29 -5.96 5.30
C LEU A 11 -12.02 -6.53 4.07
N ASP A 12 -11.26 -6.99 3.08
CA ASP A 12 -11.81 -7.80 1.99
C ASP A 12 -12.13 -9.22 2.48
N ASN A 13 -12.63 -10.08 1.59
CA ASN A 13 -13.02 -11.46 1.94
C ASN A 13 -11.89 -12.49 1.76
N ALA A 14 -10.62 -12.09 1.84
CA ALA A 14 -9.52 -13.05 1.77
C ALA A 14 -9.59 -14.09 2.91
N ALA A 15 -9.33 -15.35 2.58
CA ALA A 15 -9.45 -16.48 3.51
C ALA A 15 -8.48 -16.41 4.70
N CYS A 16 -7.42 -15.61 4.60
CA CYS A 16 -6.44 -15.40 5.67
C CYS A 16 -6.92 -14.42 6.75
N HIS A 17 -8.02 -13.70 6.55
CA HIS A 17 -8.47 -12.71 7.54
C HIS A 17 -9.04 -13.39 8.79
N PRO A 18 -8.58 -12.98 9.98
CA PRO A 18 -8.99 -13.60 11.23
C PRO A 18 -10.40 -13.16 11.63
N LYS A 19 -11.22 -14.09 12.10
CA LYS A 19 -12.50 -13.82 12.76
C LYS A 19 -12.27 -13.69 14.27
N ILE A 20 -11.72 -12.56 14.69
CA ILE A 20 -11.37 -12.29 16.09
C ILE A 20 -12.17 -11.11 16.63
N GLU A 21 -12.51 -11.19 17.92
CA GLU A 21 -13.10 -10.08 18.66
C GLU A 21 -12.01 -9.34 19.43
N LEU A 22 -12.02 -8.00 19.33
CA LEU A 22 -11.04 -7.13 19.95
C LEU A 22 -11.77 -6.10 20.82
N SER A 23 -11.17 -5.75 21.97
CA SER A 23 -11.84 -4.92 22.98
C SER A 23 -12.15 -3.48 22.54
N ASN A 24 -11.38 -2.93 21.60
CA ASN A 24 -11.51 -1.54 21.14
C ASN A 24 -11.47 -1.41 19.62
N THR A 25 -11.51 -2.54 18.91
CA THR A 25 -11.43 -2.59 17.45
C THR A 25 -12.55 -3.47 16.94
N LYS A 26 -13.41 -2.92 16.10
CA LYS A 26 -14.40 -3.70 15.37
C LYS A 26 -13.87 -3.97 13.97
N ILE A 27 -13.93 -5.23 13.53
CA ILE A 27 -13.55 -5.64 12.18
C ILE A 27 -14.84 -5.92 11.42
N LEU A 28 -15.00 -5.31 10.24
CA LEU A 28 -16.11 -5.55 9.33
C LEU A 28 -15.57 -6.04 7.98
N MET A 29 -16.21 -7.05 7.43
CA MET A 29 -15.90 -7.56 6.10
C MET A 29 -16.73 -6.79 5.07
N LEU A 30 -16.09 -6.37 3.98
CA LEU A 30 -16.78 -5.77 2.85
C LEU A 30 -17.65 -6.83 2.13
N PRO A 31 -18.69 -6.43 1.39
CA PRO A 31 -19.47 -7.36 0.60
C PRO A 31 -18.58 -8.11 -0.42
N PRO A 32 -18.82 -9.42 -0.64
CA PRO A 32 -18.04 -10.21 -1.59
C PRO A 32 -18.11 -9.63 -3.00
N ASN A 33 -17.01 -9.73 -3.75
CA ASN A 33 -16.88 -9.27 -5.15
C ASN A 33 -17.11 -7.77 -5.37
N THR A 34 -17.01 -6.93 -4.33
CA THR A 34 -17.17 -5.47 -4.46
C THR A 34 -15.89 -4.66 -4.29
N THR A 35 -14.74 -5.34 -4.16
CA THR A 35 -13.43 -4.74 -3.86
C THR A 35 -13.11 -3.50 -4.70
N SER A 36 -13.29 -3.54 -6.02
CA SER A 36 -12.98 -2.40 -6.90
C SER A 36 -13.87 -1.18 -6.71
N ILE A 37 -15.02 -1.31 -6.04
CA ILE A 37 -16.03 -0.27 -5.85
C ILE A 37 -16.03 0.22 -4.40
N THR A 38 -15.96 -0.70 -3.44
CA THR A 38 -16.18 -0.40 -2.03
C THR A 38 -14.89 -0.27 -1.24
N GLN A 39 -13.75 -0.76 -1.74
CA GLN A 39 -12.49 -0.78 -1.00
C GLN A 39 -11.65 0.47 -1.32
N PRO A 40 -11.42 1.38 -0.36
CA PRO A 40 -10.66 2.60 -0.60
C PRO A 40 -9.24 2.34 -1.11
N MET A 41 -8.63 1.24 -0.67
CA MET A 41 -7.28 0.86 -1.08
C MET A 41 -7.19 0.62 -2.59
N ASP A 42 -8.20 -0.04 -3.17
CA ASP A 42 -8.30 -0.30 -4.61
C ASP A 42 -8.83 0.90 -5.39
N GLN A 43 -9.43 1.87 -4.70
CA GLN A 43 -9.99 3.07 -5.32
C GLN A 43 -8.94 4.12 -5.73
N GLY A 44 -7.65 3.87 -5.46
CA GLY A 44 -6.54 4.70 -5.96
C GLY A 44 -5.29 4.71 -5.09
N VAL A 45 -5.39 4.27 -3.83
CA VAL A 45 -4.24 4.27 -2.90
C VAL A 45 -3.17 3.29 -3.37
N ILE A 46 -3.53 2.04 -3.67
CA ILE A 46 -2.59 1.02 -4.16
C ILE A 46 -1.97 1.43 -5.49
N TYR A 47 -2.77 2.00 -6.40
CA TYR A 47 -2.27 2.52 -7.68
C TYR A 47 -1.21 3.60 -7.47
N THR A 48 -1.51 4.60 -6.63
CA THR A 48 -0.61 5.72 -6.33
C THR A 48 0.67 5.21 -5.67
N PHE A 49 0.54 4.30 -4.71
CA PHE A 49 1.66 3.65 -4.05
C PHE A 49 2.58 2.95 -5.07
N LYS A 50 2.01 2.09 -5.93
CA LYS A 50 2.76 1.37 -6.97
C LYS A 50 3.44 2.31 -7.98
N SER A 51 2.80 3.44 -8.30
CA SER A 51 3.37 4.45 -9.20
C SER A 51 4.65 5.07 -8.61
N TYR A 52 4.61 5.52 -7.35
CA TYR A 52 5.80 6.04 -6.67
C TYR A 52 6.88 4.97 -6.48
N TYR A 53 6.50 3.74 -6.11
CA TYR A 53 7.46 2.65 -5.98
C TYR A 53 8.19 2.39 -7.31
N ARG A 54 7.46 2.32 -8.43
CA ARG A 54 8.05 2.15 -9.77
C ARG A 54 8.95 3.31 -10.15
N LYS A 55 8.58 4.55 -9.78
CA LYS A 55 9.43 5.73 -10.01
C LYS A 55 10.78 5.57 -9.30
N PHE A 56 10.79 5.21 -8.02
CA PHE A 56 12.05 5.03 -7.26
C PHE A 56 12.89 3.87 -7.78
N LEU A 57 12.24 2.74 -8.12
CA LEU A 57 12.91 1.62 -8.78
C LEU A 57 13.61 2.06 -10.06
N LEU A 58 12.89 2.75 -10.97
CA LEU A 58 13.47 3.21 -12.23
C LEU A 58 14.60 4.21 -12.02
N GLN A 59 14.47 5.15 -11.08
CA GLN A 59 15.55 6.09 -10.74
C GLN A 59 16.80 5.35 -10.24
N SER A 60 16.63 4.34 -9.37
CA SER A 60 17.76 3.55 -8.88
C SER A 60 18.42 2.73 -9.99
N LEU A 61 17.62 2.13 -10.87
CA LEU A 61 18.11 1.39 -12.03
C LEU A 61 18.89 2.30 -12.98
N SER A 62 18.38 3.49 -13.28
CA SER A 62 19.09 4.47 -14.11
C SER A 62 20.45 4.85 -13.53
N CYS A 63 20.55 5.10 -12.22
CA CYS A 63 21.84 5.41 -11.57
C CYS A 63 22.82 4.24 -11.55
N LYS A 64 22.32 2.99 -11.53
CA LYS A 64 23.16 1.78 -11.48
C LYS A 64 23.54 1.25 -12.87
N MET A 65 22.85 1.69 -13.93
CA MET A 65 23.03 1.21 -15.30
C MET A 65 24.46 1.41 -15.82
N ASP A 66 25.03 2.60 -15.62
CA ASP A 66 26.38 2.94 -16.10
C ASP A 66 27.48 2.12 -15.41
N ASN A 67 27.18 1.54 -14.24
CA ASN A 67 28.14 0.77 -13.43
C ASN A 67 28.02 -0.75 -13.65
N CYS A 68 27.11 -1.22 -14.52
CA CYS A 68 26.89 -2.64 -14.78
C CYS A 68 27.47 -3.04 -16.14
N SER A 69 28.41 -3.98 -16.15
CA SER A 69 29.02 -4.48 -17.40
C SER A 69 28.21 -5.58 -18.10
N SER A 70 27.14 -6.07 -17.47
CA SER A 70 26.26 -7.08 -18.04
C SER A 70 24.84 -7.00 -17.50
N ALA A 71 23.87 -7.52 -18.26
CA ALA A 71 22.49 -7.67 -17.84
C ALA A 71 22.36 -8.53 -16.56
N HIS A 72 23.26 -9.50 -16.34
CA HIS A 72 23.27 -10.33 -15.15
C HIS A 72 23.62 -9.54 -13.87
N GLN A 73 24.66 -8.69 -13.94
CA GLN A 73 24.99 -7.80 -12.82
C GLN A 73 23.88 -6.78 -12.57
N PHE A 74 23.31 -6.23 -13.64
CA PHE A 74 22.20 -5.30 -13.56
C PHE A 74 20.98 -5.92 -12.88
N ALA A 75 20.61 -7.16 -13.21
CA ALA A 75 19.50 -7.87 -12.57
C ALA A 75 19.74 -8.12 -11.07
N LYS A 76 20.99 -8.27 -10.63
CA LYS A 76 21.38 -8.44 -9.23
C LYS A 76 21.61 -7.11 -8.49
N SER A 77 21.52 -5.98 -9.19
CA SER A 77 21.86 -4.67 -8.62
C SER A 77 20.81 -4.14 -7.63
N ILE A 78 19.61 -4.72 -7.64
CA ILE A 78 18.51 -4.36 -6.73
C ILE A 78 18.35 -5.43 -5.67
N SER A 79 18.45 -5.01 -4.41
CA SER A 79 18.26 -5.86 -3.24
C SER A 79 16.84 -5.72 -2.66
N VAL A 80 16.48 -6.65 -1.77
CA VAL A 80 15.24 -6.53 -0.97
C VAL A 80 15.31 -5.32 -0.04
N LEU A 81 16.50 -4.95 0.44
CA LEU A 81 16.68 -3.75 1.28
C LEU A 81 16.33 -2.47 0.50
N ASP A 82 16.73 -2.38 -0.77
CA ASP A 82 16.33 -1.26 -1.65
C ASP A 82 14.80 -1.18 -1.74
N ALA A 83 14.12 -2.32 -1.95
CA ALA A 83 12.67 -2.38 -2.02
C ALA A 83 11.99 -1.92 -0.71
N VAL A 84 12.50 -2.34 0.46
CA VAL A 84 11.99 -1.90 1.77
C VAL A 84 12.19 -0.40 1.96
N ASN A 85 13.34 0.14 1.57
CA ASN A 85 13.60 1.58 1.63
C ASN A 85 12.65 2.37 0.73
N TRP A 86 12.36 1.88 -0.48
CA TRP A 86 11.40 2.53 -1.36
C TRP A 86 9.98 2.45 -0.81
N ILE A 87 9.57 1.35 -0.18
CA ILE A 87 8.27 1.25 0.50
C ILE A 87 8.14 2.34 1.57
N ALA A 88 9.17 2.55 2.39
CA ALA A 88 9.19 3.60 3.40
C ALA A 88 9.07 4.99 2.76
N LEU A 89 9.85 5.27 1.71
CA LEU A 89 9.78 6.54 0.98
C LEU A 89 8.39 6.77 0.36
N VAL A 90 7.77 5.73 -0.21
CA VAL A 90 6.43 5.84 -0.80
C VAL A 90 5.40 6.22 0.27
N CYS A 91 5.48 5.65 1.47
CA CYS A 91 4.57 6.00 2.58
C CYS A 91 4.59 7.52 2.88
N ASP A 92 5.75 8.16 2.78
CA ASP A 92 5.88 9.62 2.97
C ASP A 92 5.35 10.44 1.78
N HIS A 93 5.31 9.85 0.59
CA HIS A 93 4.86 10.51 -0.65
C HIS A 93 3.36 10.37 -0.90
N VAL A 94 2.71 9.33 -0.37
CA VAL A 94 1.26 9.17 -0.46
C VAL A 94 0.59 10.19 0.46
N LYS A 95 0.14 11.29 -0.14
CA LYS A 95 -0.50 12.40 0.59
C LYS A 95 -1.80 11.96 1.25
N ALA A 96 -2.07 12.48 2.45
CA ALA A 96 -3.33 12.26 3.17
C ALA A 96 -4.56 12.59 2.31
N GLY A 97 -4.52 13.63 1.48
CA GLY A 97 -5.60 13.98 0.57
C GLY A 97 -5.91 12.90 -0.48
N CYS A 98 -4.91 12.14 -0.94
CA CYS A 98 -5.12 10.99 -1.84
C CYS A 98 -5.95 9.91 -1.14
N VAL A 99 -5.59 9.58 0.10
CA VAL A 99 -6.31 8.59 0.92
C VAL A 99 -7.73 9.08 1.21
N GLN A 100 -7.89 10.31 1.68
CA GLN A 100 -9.20 10.91 1.96
C GLN A 100 -10.13 10.90 0.74
N ASN A 101 -9.61 11.24 -0.45
CA ASN A 101 -10.40 11.21 -1.68
C ASN A 101 -10.85 9.79 -2.05
N CYS A 102 -10.00 8.78 -1.83
CA CYS A 102 -10.38 7.38 -2.06
C CYS A 102 -11.49 6.95 -1.11
N PHE A 103 -11.39 7.30 0.18
CA PHE A 103 -12.43 7.03 1.18
C PHE A 103 -13.75 7.76 0.88
N ARG A 104 -13.68 9.01 0.41
CA ARG A 104 -14.87 9.77 -0.02
C ARG A 104 -15.54 9.11 -1.22
N LYS A 105 -14.74 8.68 -2.20
CA LYS A 105 -15.26 8.04 -3.42
C LYS A 105 -15.96 6.71 -3.15
N THR A 106 -15.56 5.98 -2.12
CA THR A 106 -16.23 4.74 -1.69
C THR A 106 -17.30 4.96 -0.60
N GLY A 107 -17.62 6.23 -0.26
CA GLY A 107 -18.74 6.58 0.62
C GLY A 107 -18.47 6.52 2.13
N PHE A 108 -17.22 6.48 2.57
CA PHE A 108 -16.89 6.52 4.01
C PHE A 108 -16.76 7.94 4.59
N LEU A 109 -16.47 8.93 3.74
CA LEU A 109 -16.29 10.35 4.08
C LEU A 109 -17.15 11.23 3.17
#